data_AF-A0A800UFK2-F1
#
_entry.id   AF-A0A800UFK2-F1
#
_cell.length_a   1.000
_cell.length_b   1.000
_cell.length_c   1.000
_cell.angle_alpha   90.00
_cell.angle_beta   90.00
_cell.angle_gamma   90.00
#
_symmetry.space_group_name_H-M   'P 1'
#
loop_
_entity.id
_entity.type
_entity.pdbx_description
1 polymer ?
#
loop_
_entity_poly.entity_id
_entity_poly.type
_entity_poly.pdbx_seq_one_letter_code
_entity_poly.pdbx_strand_id
1 'polypeptide(L)'
;MNTDGHRKKAGEIEDSLNELLPDPGGRHVVAVVELTFGILLHWVTFGMEKKFGKHMDTHVGLPRELRRLGERKVAEVFETINTFRAGRWYGSKGNGDVVEKCIESIETIKEWAQG
;
A
#
# COMPACT_ATOMS: atom_id res chain seq x y z
N MET A 1 8.34 -12.27 9.18
CA MET A 1 7.46 -13.45 8.91
C MET A 1 7.96 -14.14 7.66
N ASN A 2 7.43 -15.30 7.27
CA ASN A 2 7.76 -15.88 5.97
C ASN A 2 6.92 -15.23 4.84
N THR A 3 7.24 -15.53 3.59
CA THR A 3 6.58 -14.98 2.40
C THR A 3 5.07 -15.18 2.43
N ASP A 4 4.58 -16.39 2.68
CA ASP A 4 3.15 -16.66 2.77
C ASP A 4 2.49 -15.94 3.95
N GLY A 5 3.23 -15.74 5.05
CA GLY A 5 2.79 -14.94 6.18
C GLY A 5 2.50 -13.50 5.78
N HIS A 6 3.32 -12.89 4.91
CA HIS A 6 3.09 -11.52 4.43
C HIS A 6 1.82 -11.43 3.62
N ARG A 7 1.62 -12.36 2.68
CA ARG A 7 0.39 -12.43 1.89
C ARG A 7 -0.84 -12.60 2.79
N LYS A 8 -0.79 -13.54 3.74
CA LYS A 8 -1.90 -13.76 4.67
C LYS A 8 -2.20 -12.51 5.49
N LYS A 9 -1.15 -11.84 6.00
CA LYS A 9 -1.33 -10.65 6.84
C LYS A 9 -1.93 -9.48 6.07
N ALA A 10 -1.52 -9.30 4.81
CA ALA A 10 -2.14 -8.31 3.94
C ALA A 10 -3.65 -8.55 3.77
N GLY A 11 -4.05 -9.81 3.57
CA GLY A 11 -5.47 -10.20 3.48
C GLY A 11 -6.28 -9.88 4.74
N GLU A 12 -5.76 -10.20 5.94
CA GLU A 12 -6.45 -9.90 7.20
C GLU A 12 -6.70 -8.39 7.39
N ILE A 13 -5.76 -7.54 6.97
CA ILE A 13 -5.90 -6.08 7.05
C ILE A 13 -6.87 -5.59 5.96
N GLU A 14 -6.83 -6.19 4.77
CA GLU A 14 -7.75 -5.89 3.67
C GLU A 14 -9.21 -6.21 4.05
N ASP A 15 -9.47 -7.33 4.73
CA ASP A 15 -10.77 -7.65 5.31
C ASP A 15 -11.25 -6.55 6.28
N SER A 16 -10.35 -6.04 7.12
CA SER A 16 -10.66 -4.95 8.04
C SER A 16 -10.92 -3.62 7.32
N LEU A 17 -10.21 -3.35 6.23
CA LEU A 17 -10.44 -2.16 5.41
C LEU A 17 -11.80 -2.25 4.70
N ASN A 18 -12.20 -3.43 4.24
CA ASN A 18 -13.47 -3.63 3.55
C ASN A 18 -14.69 -3.30 4.43
N GLU A 19 -14.60 -3.49 5.75
CA GLU A 19 -15.65 -3.07 6.70
C GLU A 19 -15.83 -1.54 6.77
N LEU A 20 -14.82 -0.77 6.34
CA LEU A 20 -14.88 0.70 6.30
C LEU A 20 -15.30 1.25 4.94
N LEU A 21 -15.42 0.40 3.92
CA LEU A 21 -15.67 0.81 2.54
C LEU A 21 -17.10 0.44 2.09
N PRO A 22 -17.69 1.19 1.15
CA PRO A 22 -17.17 2.42 0.56
C PRO A 22 -17.30 3.62 1.52
N ASP A 23 -16.32 4.53 1.49
CA ASP A 23 -16.33 5.76 2.30
C ASP A 23 -16.27 7.01 1.40
N PRO A 24 -17.32 7.29 0.60
CA PRO A 24 -17.31 8.38 -0.38
C PRO A 24 -17.19 9.77 0.27
N GLY A 25 -17.63 9.91 1.53
CA GLY A 25 -17.45 11.14 2.32
C GLY A 25 -16.09 11.24 3.01
N GLY A 26 -15.29 10.16 2.98
CA GLY A 26 -13.98 10.09 3.60
C GLY A 26 -14.00 10.35 5.12
N ARG A 27 -15.04 9.86 5.81
CA ARG A 27 -15.17 9.96 7.28
C ARG A 27 -14.07 9.20 7.99
N HIS A 28 -13.63 8.10 7.41
CA HIS A 28 -12.65 7.15 7.94
C HIS A 28 -11.29 7.28 7.23
N VAL A 29 -11.05 8.36 6.48
CA VAL A 29 -9.86 8.53 5.62
C VAL A 29 -8.54 8.25 6.33
N VAL A 30 -8.38 8.66 7.58
CA VAL A 30 -7.15 8.41 8.36
C VAL A 30 -6.95 6.91 8.58
N ALA A 31 -8.01 6.19 8.99
CA ALA A 31 -7.96 4.74 9.17
C ALA A 31 -7.73 4.01 7.84
N VAL A 32 -8.42 4.43 6.78
CA VAL A 32 -8.24 3.89 5.42
C VAL A 32 -6.80 4.01 4.96
N VAL A 33 -6.16 5.17 5.16
CA VAL A 33 -4.77 5.42 4.78
C VAL A 33 -3.79 4.53 5.56
N GLU A 34 -3.96 4.39 6.88
CA GLU A 34 -3.07 3.55 7.71
C GLU A 34 -3.24 2.06 7.41
N LEU A 35 -4.49 1.59 7.22
CA LEU A 35 -4.75 0.21 6.81
C LEU A 35 -4.17 -0.08 5.43
N THR A 36 -4.37 0.84 4.48
CA THR A 36 -3.78 0.76 3.14
C THR A 36 -2.27 0.64 3.21
N PHE A 37 -1.61 1.47 4.02
CA PHE A 37 -0.16 1.38 4.20
C PHE A 37 0.29 0.00 4.72
N GLY A 38 -0.40 -0.55 5.72
CA GLY A 38 -0.11 -1.90 6.23
C GLY A 38 -0.28 -2.98 5.16
N ILE A 39 -1.36 -2.92 4.38
CA ILE A 39 -1.63 -3.82 3.25
C ILE A 39 -0.50 -3.72 2.23
N LEU A 40 -0.15 -2.50 1.81
CA LEU A 40 0.90 -2.27 0.81
C LEU A 40 2.26 -2.78 1.30
N LEU A 41 2.63 -2.51 2.55
CA LEU A 41 3.93 -2.96 3.08
C LEU A 41 4.05 -4.48 3.01
N HIS A 42 3.00 -5.20 3.40
CA HIS A 42 3.01 -6.66 3.34
C HIS A 42 2.99 -7.21 1.91
N TRP A 43 2.18 -6.65 1.01
CA TRP A 43 2.21 -7.07 -0.40
C TRP A 43 3.54 -6.75 -1.08
N VAL A 44 4.13 -5.59 -0.79
CA VAL A 44 5.46 -5.24 -1.31
C VAL A 44 6.52 -6.19 -0.78
N THR A 45 6.49 -6.52 0.51
CA THR A 45 7.45 -7.48 1.08
C THR A 45 7.31 -8.86 0.42
N PHE A 46 6.07 -9.35 0.27
CA PHE A 46 5.78 -10.60 -0.44
C PHE A 46 6.31 -10.60 -1.87
N GLY A 47 6.03 -9.54 -2.64
CA GLY A 47 6.49 -9.42 -4.02
C GLY A 47 8.02 -9.30 -4.13
N MET A 48 8.65 -8.57 -3.23
CA MET A 48 10.12 -8.43 -3.17
C MET A 48 10.82 -9.78 -2.94
N GLU A 49 10.26 -10.59 -2.04
CA GLU A 49 10.76 -11.95 -1.82
C GLU A 49 10.53 -12.85 -3.03
N LYS A 50 9.30 -12.87 -3.56
CA LYS A 50 8.93 -13.74 -4.68
C LYS A 50 9.72 -13.44 -5.95
N LYS A 51 9.94 -12.17 -6.28
CA LYS A 51 10.54 -11.72 -7.55
C LYS A 51 12.06 -11.60 -7.50
N PHE A 52 12.59 -11.19 -6.34
CA PHE A 52 13.99 -10.80 -6.21
C PHE A 52 14.74 -11.55 -5.10
N GLY A 53 14.06 -12.42 -4.34
CA GLY A 53 14.66 -13.11 -3.19
C GLY A 53 15.04 -12.16 -2.05
N LYS A 54 14.38 -11.00 -1.93
CA LYS A 54 14.71 -9.96 -0.94
C LYS A 54 13.60 -9.78 0.09
N HIS A 55 13.90 -10.11 1.34
CA HIS A 55 13.02 -9.76 2.46
C HIS A 55 13.24 -8.31 2.87
N MET A 56 12.23 -7.46 2.66
CA MET A 56 12.25 -6.07 3.10
C MET A 56 10.94 -5.71 3.80
N ASP A 57 10.88 -5.99 5.09
CA ASP A 57 9.73 -5.69 5.96
C ASP A 57 9.80 -4.29 6.59
N THR A 58 10.77 -3.47 6.18
CA THR A 58 10.90 -2.06 6.57
C THR A 58 10.40 -1.13 5.47
N HIS A 59 9.67 -0.09 5.88
CA HIS A 59 9.23 0.98 4.97
C HIS A 59 10.37 1.96 4.63
N VAL A 60 11.40 2.06 5.48
CA VAL A 60 12.52 2.98 5.27
C VAL A 60 13.42 2.47 4.15
N GLY A 61 13.62 3.30 3.12
CA GLY A 61 14.47 2.96 1.98
C GLY A 61 13.82 2.04 0.95
N LEU A 62 12.61 1.53 1.20
CA LEU A 62 11.87 0.66 0.30
C LEU A 62 11.60 1.30 -1.08
N PRO A 63 11.11 2.57 -1.19
CA PRO A 63 10.95 3.21 -2.50
C PRO A 63 12.25 3.34 -3.29
N ARG A 64 13.37 3.60 -2.61
CA ARG A 64 14.69 3.70 -3.26
C ARG A 64 15.12 2.35 -3.82
N GLU A 65 14.90 1.27 -3.07
CA GLU A 65 15.24 -0.08 -3.52
C GLU A 65 14.36 -0.53 -4.69
N LEU A 66 13.04 -0.28 -4.61
CA LEU A 66 12.11 -0.56 -5.71
C LEU A 66 12.55 0.15 -7.00
N ARG A 67 12.92 1.43 -6.94
CA ARG A 67 13.48 2.14 -8.09
C ARG A 67 14.77 1.51 -8.62
N ARG A 68 15.67 1.06 -7.74
CA ARG A 68 16.90 0.38 -8.14
C ARG A 68 16.64 -0.92 -8.89
N LEU A 69 15.55 -1.60 -8.55
CA LEU A 69 15.09 -2.83 -9.22
C LEU A 69 14.26 -2.57 -10.49
N GLY A 70 14.04 -1.30 -10.86
CA GLY A 70 13.22 -0.92 -12.01
C GLY A 70 11.72 -0.79 -11.72
N GLU A 71 11.30 -1.05 -10.48
CA GLU A 71 9.90 -1.06 -10.04
C GLU A 71 9.39 0.33 -9.68
N ARG A 72 9.51 1.26 -10.64
CA ARG A 72 9.16 2.69 -10.45
C ARG A 72 7.71 2.91 -10.03
N LYS A 73 6.76 2.25 -10.70
CA LYS A 73 5.32 2.38 -10.40
C LYS A 73 5.01 1.99 -8.95
N VAL A 74 5.60 0.89 -8.47
CA VAL A 74 5.44 0.39 -7.10
C VAL A 74 6.03 1.38 -6.10
N ALA A 75 7.22 1.93 -6.40
CA ALA A 75 7.85 2.95 -5.57
C ALA A 75 6.99 4.21 -5.43
N GLU A 76 6.44 4.71 -6.54
CA GLU A 76 5.60 5.90 -6.60
C GLU A 76 4.29 5.73 -5.81
N VAL A 77 3.67 4.54 -5.91
CA VAL A 77 2.48 4.19 -5.11
C VAL A 77 2.82 4.24 -3.62
N PHE A 78 3.94 3.63 -3.20
CA PHE A 78 4.32 3.60 -1.80
C PHE A 78 4.67 5.00 -1.25
N GLU A 79 5.29 5.85 -2.06
CA GLU A 79 5.56 7.25 -1.71
C GLU A 79 4.28 8.09 -1.61
N THR A 80 3.31 7.84 -2.50
CA THR A 80 2.00 8.48 -2.45
C THR A 80 1.29 8.17 -1.13
N ILE A 81 1.23 6.90 -0.72
CA ILE A 81 0.61 6.53 0.55
C ILE A 81 1.37 7.13 1.74
N ASN A 82 2.71 7.14 1.75
CA ASN A 82 3.45 7.82 2.82
C ASN A 82 3.17 9.33 2.87
N THR A 83 2.89 9.96 1.73
CA THR A 83 2.48 11.36 1.68
C THR A 83 1.12 11.56 2.34
N PHE A 84 0.15 10.67 2.07
CA PHE A 84 -1.16 10.70 2.72
C PHE A 84 -1.05 10.48 4.23
N ARG A 85 -0.22 9.55 4.68
CA ARG A 85 0.03 9.30 6.12
C ARG A 85 0.59 10.51 6.85
N ALA A 86 1.39 11.32 6.17
CA ALA A 86 1.90 12.58 6.72
C ALA A 86 0.84 13.69 6.79
N GLY A 87 -0.44 13.39 6.49
CA GLY A 87 -1.53 14.36 6.42
C GLY A 87 -1.42 15.32 5.23
N ARG A 88 -0.59 14.98 4.24
CA ARG A 88 -0.38 15.82 3.06
C ARG A 88 -1.24 15.31 1.91
N TRP A 89 -2.27 16.08 1.57
CA TRP A 89 -3.12 15.85 0.41
C TRP A 89 -2.78 16.90 -0.66
N TYR A 90 -2.52 16.46 -1.89
CA TYR A 90 -2.18 17.36 -2.98
C TYR A 90 -3.43 18.07 -3.53
N GLY A 91 -3.37 19.40 -3.68
CA GLY A 91 -4.39 20.19 -4.37
C GLY A 91 -5.72 20.31 -3.61
N SER A 92 -6.82 20.53 -4.35
CA SER A 92 -8.19 20.64 -3.83
C SER A 92 -8.88 19.27 -3.63
N LYS A 93 -8.12 18.21 -3.38
CA LYS A 93 -8.66 16.85 -3.23
C LYS A 93 -9.43 16.70 -1.93
N GLY A 94 -10.60 16.07 -2.01
CA GLY A 94 -11.41 15.71 -0.87
C GLY A 94 -10.98 14.38 -0.25
N ASN A 95 -11.48 14.09 0.95
CA ASN A 95 -11.17 12.82 1.63
C ASN A 95 -11.65 11.59 0.83
N GLY A 96 -12.76 11.70 0.08
CA GLY A 96 -13.23 10.64 -0.81
C GLY A 96 -12.22 10.29 -1.91
N ASP A 97 -11.56 11.30 -2.51
CA ASP A 97 -10.53 11.08 -3.53
C ASP A 97 -9.31 10.34 -2.96
N VAL A 98 -8.98 10.58 -1.68
CA VAL A 98 -7.91 9.86 -0.98
C VAL A 98 -8.28 8.40 -0.76
N VAL A 99 -9.54 8.13 -0.36
CA VAL A 99 -10.06 6.77 -0.20
C VAL A 99 -10.02 6.00 -1.53
N GLU A 100 -10.47 6.62 -2.62
CA GLU A 100 -10.40 6.01 -3.96
C GLU A 100 -8.94 5.69 -4.34
N LYS A 101 -8.02 6.63 -4.08
CA LYS A 101 -6.61 6.41 -4.39
C LYS A 101 -5.97 5.30 -3.57
N CYS A 102 -6.41 5.10 -2.33
CA CYS A 102 -6.00 3.99 -1.49
C CYS A 102 -6.41 2.64 -2.09
N ILE A 103 -7.64 2.52 -2.58
CA ILE A 103 -8.16 1.30 -3.22
C ILE A 103 -7.36 0.99 -4.50
N GLU A 104 -7.18 1.98 -5.38
CA GLU A 104 -6.36 1.82 -6.60
C GLU A 104 -4.92 1.36 -6.30
N SER A 105 -4.35 1.87 -5.20
CA SER A 105 -2.99 1.55 -4.78
C SER A 105 -2.86 0.09 -4.36
N ILE A 106 -3.86 -0.43 -3.64
CA ILE A 106 -3.90 -1.84 -3.21
C ILE A 106 -3.93 -2.77 -4.43
N GLU A 107 -4.82 -2.50 -5.38
CA GLU A 107 -4.93 -3.32 -6.59
C GLU A 107 -3.65 -3.29 -7.43
N THR A 108 -3.08 -2.10 -7.65
CA THR A 108 -1.81 -1.95 -8.37
C THR A 108 -0.69 -2.80 -7.76
N ILE A 109 -0.59 -2.82 -6.43
CA ILE A 109 0.48 -3.53 -5.72
C ILE A 109 0.20 -5.03 -5.66
N LYS A 110 -1.06 -5.45 -5.54
CA LYS A 110 -1.48 -6.87 -5.61
C LYS A 110 -1.16 -7.48 -6.96
N GLU A 111 -1.57 -6.81 -8.05
CA GLU A 111 -1.27 -7.23 -9.42
C GLU A 111 0.23 -7.39 -9.62
N TRP A 112 1.00 -6.37 -9.19
CA TRP A 112 2.45 -6.44 -9.25
C TRP A 112 3.01 -7.60 -8.43
N ALA A 113 2.58 -7.80 -7.18
CA ALA A 113 3.20 -8.82 -6.32
C ALA A 113 2.86 -10.25 -6.78
N GLN A 114 1.74 -10.44 -7.48
CA GLN A 114 1.25 -11.75 -7.91
C GLN A 114 1.70 -12.14 -9.32
N GLY A 115 1.93 -11.19 -10.22
CA GLY A 115 2.49 -11.44 -11.56
C GLY A 115 3.98 -11.74 -11.52
#